data_AF-A0A7Y0B4B2-F1
#
_entry.id   AF-A0A7Y0B4B2-F1
#
_cell.length_a   1.000
_cell.length_b   1.000
_cell.length_c   1.000
_cell.angle_alpha   90.00
_cell.angle_beta   90.00
_cell.angle_gamma   90.00
#
_symmetry.space_group_name_H-M   'P 1'
#
loop_
_entity.id
_entity.type
_entity.pdbx_description
1 polymer ?
#
loop_
_entity_poly.entity_id
_entity_poly.type
_entity_poly.pdbx_seq_one_letter_code
_entity_poly.pdbx_strand_id
1 'polypeptide(L)'
;MAEVARRPIALVTAAVLLVEAPAIVGLNAIMARFVEAQSMSLDGLDPDHMVTGTWALGIGSGAALALCSLVALVAGVRDRRPGRFGRGLLIGCAVVHGVLGAVAVGLIGWGAFAFLMTVVGLVVLTLVMYGKESAAPEPSKAPEPAEA
;
A
#
# COMPACT_ATOMS: atom_id res chain seq x y z
N MET A 1 -6.95 -22.22 -11.42
CA MET A 1 -6.73 -21.78 -10.03
C MET A 1 -6.40 -20.30 -9.92
N ALA A 2 -5.32 -19.82 -10.57
CA ALA A 2 -4.92 -18.41 -10.48
C ALA A 2 -6.01 -17.41 -10.91
N GLU A 3 -6.74 -17.73 -11.99
CA GLU A 3 -7.84 -16.90 -12.50
C GLU A 3 -9.04 -16.79 -11.54
N VAL A 4 -9.34 -17.85 -10.78
CA VAL A 4 -10.44 -17.85 -9.78
C VAL A 4 -10.03 -17.07 -8.53
N ALA A 5 -8.74 -17.07 -8.19
CA ALA A 5 -8.22 -16.44 -6.97
C ALA A 5 -7.95 -14.93 -7.10
N ARG A 6 -7.76 -14.38 -8.32
CA ARG A 6 -7.36 -12.97 -8.50
C ARG A 6 -8.37 -11.96 -7.94
N ARG A 7 -9.67 -12.19 -8.16
CA ARG A 7 -10.75 -11.33 -7.67
C ARG A 7 -10.86 -11.34 -6.14
N PRO A 8 -11.01 -12.50 -5.46
CA PRO A 8 -11.13 -12.51 -4.01
C PRO A 8 -9.89 -11.94 -3.32
N ILE A 9 -8.68 -12.20 -3.83
CA ILE A 9 -7.45 -11.59 -3.29
C ILE A 9 -7.54 -10.06 -3.38
N ALA A 10 -7.89 -9.49 -4.53
CA ALA A 10 -8.00 -8.04 -4.68
C ALA A 10 -9.08 -7.42 -3.78
N LEU A 11 -10.21 -8.11 -3.59
CA LEU A 11 -11.28 -7.67 -2.69
C LEU A 11 -10.85 -7.71 -1.22
N VAL A 12 -10.13 -8.76 -0.80
CA VAL A 12 -9.56 -8.86 0.56
C VAL A 12 -8.51 -7.77 0.77
N THR A 13 -7.61 -7.56 -0.19
CA THR A 13 -6.64 -6.46 -0.15
C THR A 13 -7.36 -5.11 0.02
N ALA A 14 -8.42 -4.87 -0.75
CA ALA A 14 -9.20 -3.64 -0.65
C ALA A 14 -9.84 -3.47 0.73
N ALA A 15 -10.46 -4.52 1.28
CA ALA A 15 -11.09 -4.48 2.58
C ALA A 15 -10.07 -4.20 3.71
N VAL A 16 -8.92 -4.88 3.69
CA VAL A 16 -7.86 -4.69 4.69
C VAL A 16 -7.35 -3.24 4.66
N LEU A 17 -6.98 -2.73 3.48
CA LEU A 17 -6.50 -1.36 3.34
C LEU A 17 -7.56 -0.31 3.72
N LEU A 18 -8.84 -0.62 3.50
CA LEU A 18 -9.95 0.26 3.89
C LEU A 18 -10.10 0.35 5.40
N VAL A 19 -9.88 -0.77 6.12
CA VAL A 19 -9.93 -0.81 7.59
C VAL A 19 -8.70 -0.15 8.22
N GLU A 20 -7.53 -0.28 7.59
CA GLU A 20 -6.31 0.36 8.07
C GLU A 20 -6.35 1.88 7.95
N ALA A 21 -7.00 2.42 6.92
CA ALA A 21 -7.11 3.87 6.72
C ALA A 21 -7.64 4.63 7.95
N PRO A 22 -8.82 4.32 8.51
CA PRO A 22 -9.30 4.96 9.73
C PRO A 22 -8.48 4.57 10.97
N ALA A 23 -7.89 3.37 11.01
CA ALA A 23 -7.03 2.96 12.13
C ALA A 23 -5.78 3.86 12.24
N ILE A 24 -5.12 4.14 11.10
CA ILE A 24 -3.95 5.03 11.03
C ILE A 24 -4.33 6.47 11.37
N VAL A 25 -5.45 6.98 10.85
CA VAL A 25 -5.95 8.32 11.18
C VAL A 25 -6.25 8.42 12.67
N GLY A 26 -6.94 7.43 13.24
CA GLY A 26 -7.29 7.39 14.67
C GLY A 26 -6.06 7.34 15.57
N LEU A 27 -5.06 6.51 15.25
CA LEU A 27 -3.80 6.43 16.00
C LEU A 27 -3.04 7.76 15.98
N ASN A 28 -2.91 8.39 14.81
CA ASN A 28 -2.25 9.69 14.70
C ASN A 28 -3.05 10.81 15.38
N ALA A 29 -4.38 10.77 15.31
CA ALA A 29 -5.24 11.73 16.01
C ALA A 29 -5.05 11.65 17.53
N ILE A 30 -5.02 10.43 18.09
CA ILE A 30 -4.73 10.21 19.52
C ILE A 30 -3.34 10.77 19.87
N MET A 31 -2.34 10.48 19.05
CA MET A 31 -0.99 10.98 19.31
C MET A 31 -0.89 12.51 19.22
N ALA A 32 -1.53 13.12 18.23
CA ALA A 32 -1.57 14.57 18.08
C ALA A 32 -2.21 15.23 19.31
N ARG A 33 -3.29 14.65 19.85
CA ARG A 33 -3.93 15.12 21.09
C ARG A 33 -3.03 14.98 22.32
N PHE A 34 -2.24 13.91 22.41
CA PHE A 34 -1.27 13.77 23.50
C PHE A 34 -0.15 14.79 23.42
N VAL A 35 0.40 15.03 22.21
CA VAL A 35 1.43 16.07 22.00
C VAL A 35 0.88 17.45 22.36
N GLU A 36 -0.35 17.76 21.93
CA GLU A 36 -1.06 19.00 22.25
C GLU A 36 -1.27 19.15 23.76
N ALA A 37 -1.80 18.12 24.44
CA ALA A 37 -2.13 18.16 25.86
C ALA A 37 -0.91 18.23 26.79
N GLN A 38 0.25 17.70 26.35
CA GLN A 38 1.47 17.68 27.16
C GLN A 38 2.48 18.77 26.78
N SER A 39 2.18 19.57 25.74
CA SER A 39 3.08 20.61 25.20
C SER A 39 4.53 20.11 25.07
N MET A 40 4.73 18.86 24.63
CA MET A 40 6.05 18.25 24.52
C MET A 40 6.80 18.85 23.35
N SER A 41 7.91 19.55 23.63
CA SER A 41 8.91 19.88 22.60
C SER A 41 9.86 18.70 22.41
N LEU A 42 10.05 18.24 21.17
CA LEU A 42 11.14 17.34 20.82
C LEU A 42 12.36 18.16 20.42
N ASP A 43 13.39 18.19 21.27
CA ASP A 43 14.68 18.84 20.98
C ASP A 43 14.54 20.32 20.55
N GLY A 44 13.67 21.06 21.24
CA GLY A 44 13.37 22.47 20.93
C GLY A 44 12.45 22.70 19.72
N LEU A 45 11.96 21.63 19.08
CA LEU A 45 10.96 21.74 18.02
C LEU A 45 9.60 22.15 18.61
N ASP A 46 8.98 23.14 17.97
CA ASP A 46 7.72 23.72 18.39
C ASP A 46 6.61 22.64 18.44
N PRO A 47 5.94 22.45 19.60
CA PRO A 47 4.84 21.50 19.74
C PRO A 47 3.74 21.69 18.69
N ASP A 48 3.45 22.91 18.24
CA ASP A 48 2.42 23.17 17.24
C ASP A 48 2.79 22.56 15.87
N HIS A 49 4.08 22.57 15.54
CA HIS A 49 4.60 21.93 14.34
C HIS A 49 4.55 20.40 14.46
N MET A 50 4.77 19.84 15.66
CA MET A 50 4.62 18.41 15.91
C MET A 50 3.16 17.96 15.77
N VAL A 51 2.22 18.69 16.35
CA VAL A 51 0.78 18.41 16.26
C VAL A 51 0.32 18.46 14.80
N THR A 52 0.67 19.54 14.09
CA THR A 52 0.32 19.72 12.67
C THR A 52 0.91 18.61 11.80
N GLY A 53 2.18 18.26 12.02
CA GLY A 53 2.85 17.18 11.31
C GLY A 53 2.20 15.82 11.57
N THR A 54 1.80 15.54 12.82
CA THR A 54 1.12 14.29 13.18
C THR A 54 -0.26 14.17 12.53
N TRP A 55 -1.02 15.27 12.49
CA TRP A 55 -2.30 15.31 11.78
C TRP A 55 -2.12 15.13 10.27
N ALA A 56 -1.16 15.84 9.68
CA ALA A 56 -0.86 15.74 8.25
C ALA A 56 -0.43 14.32 7.86
N LEU A 57 0.41 13.67 8.68
CA LEU A 57 0.79 12.28 8.49
C LEU A 57 -0.42 11.35 8.59
N GLY A 58 -1.23 11.48 9.65
CA GLY A 58 -2.42 10.65 9.83
C GLY A 58 -3.41 10.75 8.68
N ILE A 59 -3.84 11.96 8.33
CA ILE A 59 -4.81 12.21 7.26
C ILE A 59 -4.22 11.84 5.89
N GLY A 60 -2.98 12.23 5.62
CA GLY A 60 -2.31 11.94 4.36
C GLY A 60 -2.14 10.43 4.13
N SER A 61 -1.67 9.70 5.15
CA SER A 61 -1.55 8.24 5.10
C SER A 61 -2.92 7.56 4.98
N GLY A 62 -3.92 7.99 5.74
CA GLY A 62 -5.29 7.47 5.63
C GLY A 62 -5.89 7.65 4.24
N ALA A 63 -5.74 8.84 3.65
CA ALA A 63 -6.19 9.12 2.29
C ALA A 63 -5.45 8.26 1.25
N ALA A 64 -4.12 8.10 1.40
CA ALA A 64 -3.33 7.24 0.52
C ALA A 64 -3.79 5.77 0.59
N LEU A 65 -4.06 5.24 1.79
CA LEU A 65 -4.58 3.89 1.99
C LEU A 65 -5.99 3.73 1.39
N ALA A 66 -6.86 4.71 1.56
CA ALA A 66 -8.19 4.71 0.95
C ALA A 66 -8.11 4.69 -0.59
N LEU A 67 -7.17 5.45 -1.18
CA LEU A 67 -6.91 5.40 -2.62
C LEU A 67 -6.37 4.03 -3.07
N CYS A 68 -5.45 3.43 -2.31
CA CYS A 68 -4.96 2.07 -2.58
C CYS A 68 -6.09 1.04 -2.53
N SER A 69 -6.95 1.13 -1.51
CA SER A 69 -8.13 0.30 -1.35
C SER A 69 -9.06 0.42 -2.55
N LEU A 70 -9.36 1.65 -2.99
CA LEU A 70 -10.19 1.90 -4.17
C LEU A 70 -9.59 1.28 -5.43
N VAL A 71 -8.27 1.40 -5.64
CA VAL A 71 -7.60 0.78 -6.79
C VAL A 71 -7.73 -0.74 -6.75
N ALA A 72 -7.51 -1.37 -5.60
CA ALA A 72 -7.66 -2.82 -5.43
C ALA A 72 -9.12 -3.26 -5.61
N LEU A 73 -10.09 -2.51 -5.09
CA LEU A 73 -11.52 -2.77 -5.22
C LEU A 73 -11.96 -2.71 -6.68
N VAL A 74 -11.58 -1.65 -7.39
CA VAL A 74 -11.90 -1.48 -8.82
C VAL A 74 -11.28 -2.62 -9.64
N ALA A 75 -10.04 -3.03 -9.32
CA ALA A 75 -9.40 -4.16 -9.97
C ALA A 75 -10.16 -5.47 -9.72
N GLY A 76 -10.58 -5.75 -8.49
CA GLY A 76 -11.33 -6.96 -8.13
C GLY A 76 -12.74 -7.00 -8.72
N VAL A 77 -13.47 -5.86 -8.73
CA VAL A 77 -14.84 -5.76 -9.26
C VAL A 77 -14.86 -5.77 -10.78
N ARG A 78 -13.99 -4.98 -11.43
CA ARG A 78 -13.95 -4.90 -12.90
C ARG A 78 -13.13 -6.01 -13.53
N ASP A 79 -12.40 -6.76 -12.72
CA ASP A 79 -11.45 -7.79 -13.15
C ASP A 79 -10.45 -7.29 -14.20
N ARG A 80 -10.06 -6.03 -14.07
CA ARG A 80 -9.16 -5.35 -15.00
C ARG A 80 -7.92 -4.88 -14.26
N ARG A 81 -6.79 -4.94 -14.97
CA ARG A 81 -5.50 -4.49 -14.48
C ARG A 81 -5.55 -3.01 -14.04
N PRO A 82 -5.00 -2.67 -12.85
CA PRO A 82 -4.81 -1.28 -12.47
C PRO A 82 -3.94 -0.53 -13.49
N GLY A 83 -4.30 0.71 -13.79
CA GLY A 83 -3.48 1.60 -14.62
C GLY A 83 -2.08 1.85 -14.02
N ARG A 84 -1.19 2.51 -14.77
CA ARG A 84 0.21 2.78 -14.34
C ARG A 84 0.29 3.47 -12.98
N PHE A 85 -0.51 4.52 -12.79
CA PHE A 85 -0.61 5.24 -11.52
C PHE A 85 -1.11 4.36 -10.37
N GLY A 86 -2.16 3.57 -10.60
CA GLY A 86 -2.69 2.64 -9.59
C GLY A 86 -1.67 1.57 -9.18
N ARG A 87 -0.88 1.05 -10.13
CA ARG A 87 0.23 0.15 -9.82
C ARG A 87 1.31 0.83 -9.01
N GLY A 88 1.72 2.04 -9.40
CA GLY A 88 2.72 2.82 -8.65
C GLY A 88 2.27 3.06 -7.21
N LEU A 89 1.00 3.42 -7.02
CA LEU A 89 0.40 3.63 -5.71
C LEU A 89 0.43 2.36 -4.84
N LEU A 90 0.00 1.22 -5.38
CA LEU A 90 0.05 -0.07 -4.67
C LEU A 90 1.49 -0.53 -4.36
N ILE A 91 2.44 -0.30 -5.27
CA ILE A 91 3.85 -0.60 -5.03
C ILE A 91 4.38 0.27 -3.89
N GLY A 92 4.10 1.58 -3.91
CA GLY A 92 4.47 2.50 -2.83
C GLY A 92 3.89 2.07 -1.48
N CYS A 93 2.62 1.66 -1.48
CA CYS A 93 1.96 1.11 -0.29
C CYS A 93 2.68 -0.15 0.23
N ALA A 94 3.02 -1.09 -0.64
CA ALA A 94 3.75 -2.29 -0.26
C ALA A 94 5.15 -1.96 0.31
N VAL A 95 5.86 -1.00 -0.28
CA VAL A 95 7.18 -0.56 0.21
C VAL A 95 7.06 0.06 1.61
N VAL A 96 6.10 0.96 1.82
CA VAL A 96 5.87 1.59 3.13
C VAL A 96 5.55 0.53 4.19
N HIS A 97 4.64 -0.41 3.90
CA HIS A 97 4.35 -1.51 4.83
C HIS A 97 5.56 -2.43 5.08
N GLY A 98 6.37 -2.66 4.05
CA GLY A 98 7.62 -3.42 4.18
C GLY A 98 8.59 -2.77 5.16
N VAL A 99 8.82 -1.45 5.01
CA VAL A 99 9.66 -0.67 5.90
C VAL A 99 9.08 -0.65 7.32
N LEU A 100 7.77 -0.41 7.47
CA LEU A 100 7.10 -0.45 8.76
C LEU A 100 7.21 -1.83 9.41
N GLY A 101 7.13 -2.92 8.63
CA GLY A 101 7.32 -4.27 9.12
C GLY A 101 8.72 -4.51 9.67
N ALA A 102 9.74 -4.04 8.95
CA ALA A 102 11.14 -4.13 9.39
C ALA A 102 11.37 -3.37 10.71
N VAL A 103 10.70 -2.24 10.91
CA VAL A 103 10.75 -1.50 12.19
C VAL A 103 9.94 -2.24 13.28
N ALA A 104 8.76 -2.75 12.93
CA ALA A 104 7.84 -3.37 13.86
C ALA A 104 8.40 -4.65 14.50
N VAL A 105 9.15 -5.47 13.76
CA VAL A 105 9.73 -6.71 14.33
C VAL A 105 10.71 -6.42 15.47
N GLY A 106 11.41 -5.28 15.41
CA GLY A 106 12.35 -4.86 16.46
C GLY A 106 11.70 -4.12 17.62
N LEU A 107 10.73 -3.23 17.34
CA LEU A 107 10.18 -2.30 18.35
C LEU A 107 8.83 -2.71 18.94
N ILE A 108 7.99 -3.43 18.18
CA ILE A 108 6.60 -3.73 18.55
C ILE A 108 6.43 -5.23 18.82
N GLY A 109 7.06 -6.07 18.00
CA GLY A 109 7.08 -7.53 18.14
C GLY A 109 6.53 -8.28 16.93
N TRP A 110 6.60 -9.60 17.02
CA TRP A 110 6.32 -10.52 15.91
C TRP A 110 4.88 -10.45 15.36
N GLY A 111 3.89 -10.18 16.22
CA GLY A 111 2.49 -10.09 15.78
C GLY A 111 2.25 -8.94 14.80
N ALA A 112 2.76 -7.74 15.12
CA ALA A 112 2.66 -6.58 14.24
C ALA A 112 3.43 -6.78 12.93
N PHE A 113 4.61 -7.40 13.01
CA PHE A 113 5.37 -7.79 11.82
C PHE A 113 4.60 -8.75 10.92
N ALA A 114 4.02 -9.82 11.47
CA ALA A 114 3.26 -10.81 10.72
C ALA A 114 2.03 -10.18 10.04
N PHE A 115 1.33 -9.29 10.74
CA PHE A 115 0.23 -8.51 10.16
C PHE A 115 0.71 -7.68 8.96
N LEU A 116 1.74 -6.86 9.13
CA LEU A 116 2.27 -6.00 8.05
C LEU A 116 2.77 -6.83 6.86
N MET A 117 3.43 -7.96 7.09
CA MET A 117 3.86 -8.86 6.02
C MET A 117 2.68 -9.54 5.30
N THR A 118 1.58 -9.80 6.01
CA THR A 118 0.34 -10.29 5.39
C THR A 118 -0.23 -9.26 4.43
N VAL A 119 -0.26 -7.99 4.83
CA VAL A 119 -0.73 -6.87 3.99
C VAL A 119 0.17 -6.71 2.76
N VAL A 120 1.49 -6.71 2.95
CA VAL A 120 2.47 -6.70 1.83
C VAL A 120 2.20 -7.87 0.88
N GLY A 121 2.02 -9.08 1.41
CA GLY A 121 1.71 -10.27 0.63
C GLY A 121 0.44 -10.11 -0.20
N LEU A 122 -0.65 -9.62 0.40
CA LEU A 122 -1.92 -9.35 -0.28
C LEU A 122 -1.77 -8.34 -1.42
N VAL A 123 -1.06 -7.23 -1.18
CA VAL A 123 -0.82 -6.19 -2.19
C VAL A 123 0.05 -6.72 -3.34
N VAL A 124 1.13 -7.43 -3.02
CA VAL A 124 2.03 -8.02 -4.03
C VAL A 124 1.31 -9.09 -4.84
N LEU A 125 0.54 -9.98 -4.20
CA LEU A 125 -0.29 -10.96 -4.89
C LEU A 125 -1.28 -10.27 -5.83
N THR A 126 -1.95 -9.21 -5.39
CA THR A 126 -2.84 -8.41 -6.24
C THR A 126 -2.11 -7.87 -7.48
N LEU A 127 -0.91 -7.30 -7.31
CA LEU A 127 -0.10 -6.76 -8.39
C LEU A 127 0.39 -7.82 -9.39
N VAL A 128 0.81 -8.98 -8.89
CA VAL A 128 1.31 -10.09 -9.70
C VAL A 128 0.18 -10.70 -10.52
N MET A 129 -0.97 -10.93 -9.90
CA MET A 129 -2.12 -11.61 -10.53
C MET A 129 -2.76 -10.76 -11.62
N TYR A 130 -2.81 -9.44 -11.44
CA TYR A 130 -3.28 -8.50 -12.46
C TYR A 130 -2.16 -7.99 -13.39
N GLY A 131 -0.94 -8.53 -13.30
CA GLY A 131 0.23 -8.01 -14.00
C GLY A 131 0.58 -8.66 -15.35
N LYS A 132 0.07 -9.87 -15.63
CA LYS A 132 0.59 -10.74 -16.70
C LYS A 132 0.04 -10.50 -18.12
N GLU A 133 -1.02 -9.71 -18.32
CA GLU A 133 -1.66 -9.56 -19.65
C GLU A 133 -0.88 -8.70 -20.69
N SER A 134 0.32 -8.20 -20.40
CA SER A 134 1.00 -7.21 -21.27
C SER A 134 2.38 -7.63 -21.78
N ALA A 135 2.72 -8.91 -21.76
CA ALA A 135 3.72 -9.38 -22.71
C ALA A 135 3.04 -9.37 -24.09
N ALA A 136 3.14 -8.25 -24.81
CA ALA A 136 2.90 -8.24 -26.24
C ALA A 136 3.72 -9.39 -26.86
N PRO A 137 3.20 -10.11 -27.86
CA PRO A 137 4.00 -11.11 -28.57
C PRO A 137 5.30 -10.43 -29.00
N GLU A 138 6.45 -10.98 -28.62
CA GLU A 138 7.72 -10.54 -29.21
C GLU A 138 7.52 -10.52 -30.72
N PRO A 139 7.88 -9.44 -31.43
CA PRO A 139 7.86 -9.47 -32.88
C PRO A 139 8.76 -10.62 -33.30
N SER A 140 8.15 -11.70 -33.80
CA SER A 140 8.83 -12.82 -34.41
C SER A 140 9.88 -12.24 -35.34
N LYS A 141 11.17 -12.45 -35.03
CA LYS A 141 12.26 -12.05 -35.90
C LYS A 141 11.94 -12.62 -37.28
N ALA A 142 11.62 -11.73 -38.22
CA ALA A 142 11.45 -12.12 -39.61
C ALA A 142 12.77 -12.78 -40.07
N PRO A 143 12.73 -13.88 -40.84
CA PRO A 143 13.93 -14.52 -41.33
C PRO A 143 14.74 -13.51 -42.14
N GLU A 144 16.02 -13.38 -41.80
CA GLU A 144 17.00 -12.55 -42.50
C GLU A 144 17.07 -13.00 -43.97
N PRO A 145 16.96 -12.08 -44.95
CA PRO A 145 16.98 -12.48 -46.36
C PRO A 145 18.35 -13.07 -46.70
N ALA A 146 18.34 -14.29 -47.23
CA ALA A 146 19.53 -14.93 -47.76
C ALA A 146 20.11 -14.08 -48.91
N GLU A 147 21.37 -13.68 -48.75
CA GLU A 147 22.19 -13.04 -49.77
C GLU A 147 22.23 -13.90 -51.05
N ALA A 148 22.07 -13.26 -52.20
CA ALA A 148 22.34 -13.80 -53.53
C ALA A 148 23.17 -12.79 -54.33
#